data_AF-B6G8W7-F1
#
_entry.id   AF-B6G8W7-F1
#
_cell.length_a   1.000
_cell.length_b   1.000
_cell.length_c   1.000
_cell.angle_alpha   90.00
_cell.angle_beta   90.00
_cell.angle_gamma   90.00
#
_symmetry.space_group_name_H-M   'P 1'
#
loop_
_entity.id
_entity.type
_entity.pdbx_description
1 polymer ?
#
loop_
_entity_poly.entity_id
_entity_poly.type
_entity_poly.pdbx_seq_one_letter_code
_entity_poly.pdbx_strand_id
1 'polypeptide(L)'
;MTARWDGRDREAALMKRYANSALLYAVLAMVGGVFFREFTKFNGFDGVTTLAFVHTHYFALGMIMFLLFLVLEKTLHIADRSVSRAVVAYHVGLNVTALMLVVRGVPQVLGIDLARGMDAAISGIAGLGHIVLGVSIVLILLGVKRAVARAEKR
;
A
#
# COMPACT_ATOMS: atom_id res chain seq x y z
N MET A 1 -28.37 -18.45 19.06
CA MET A 1 -28.57 -18.51 17.60
C MET A 1 -28.10 -17.23 16.86
N THR A 2 -27.77 -16.14 17.57
CA THR A 2 -27.40 -14.83 17.01
C THR A 2 -25.90 -14.64 16.69
N ALA A 3 -24.99 -15.39 17.32
CA ALA A 3 -23.54 -15.22 17.15
C ALA A 3 -22.97 -15.72 15.80
N ARG A 4 -23.67 -16.63 15.11
CA ARG A 4 -23.20 -17.23 13.83
C ARG A 4 -23.50 -16.36 12.60
N TRP A 5 -24.44 -15.42 12.71
CA TRP A 5 -24.77 -14.46 11.64
C TRP A 5 -23.79 -13.28 11.63
N ASP A 6 -23.53 -12.64 12.78
CA ASP A 6 -22.60 -11.49 12.90
C ASP A 6 -21.18 -11.79 12.40
N GLY A 7 -20.67 -13.01 12.61
CA GLY A 7 -19.33 -13.40 12.15
C GLY A 7 -19.18 -13.47 10.62
N ARG A 8 -20.15 -14.06 9.92
CA ARG A 8 -20.11 -14.20 8.46
C ARG A 8 -20.33 -12.86 7.76
N ASP A 9 -21.16 -11.99 8.32
CA ASP A 9 -21.43 -10.67 7.74
C ASP A 9 -20.20 -9.76 7.82
N ARG A 10 -19.45 -9.83 8.94
CA ARG A 10 -18.18 -9.10 9.10
C ARG A 10 -17.09 -9.60 8.17
N GLU A 11 -16.95 -10.92 8.03
CA GLU A 11 -16.00 -11.53 7.09
C GLU A 11 -16.29 -11.09 5.65
N ALA A 12 -17.55 -11.20 5.21
CA ALA A 12 -17.96 -10.78 3.88
C ALA A 12 -17.71 -9.28 3.64
N ALA A 13 -17.98 -8.43 4.63
CA ALA A 13 -17.69 -7.00 4.55
C ALA A 13 -16.19 -6.70 4.44
N LEU A 14 -15.35 -7.44 5.18
CA LEU A 14 -13.89 -7.27 5.13
C LEU A 14 -13.31 -7.75 3.80
N MET A 15 -13.74 -8.92 3.32
CA MET A 15 -13.34 -9.45 2.00
C MET A 15 -13.69 -8.47 0.88
N LYS A 16 -14.90 -7.88 0.92
CA LYS A 16 -15.30 -6.82 -0.02
C LYS A 16 -14.35 -5.62 0.06
N ARG A 17 -13.95 -5.19 1.26
CA ARG A 17 -12.99 -4.09 1.43
C ARG A 17 -11.63 -4.42 0.82
N TYR A 18 -11.09 -5.62 1.04
CA TYR A 18 -9.80 -6.01 0.46
C TYR A 18 -9.86 -6.11 -1.07
N ALA A 19 -10.94 -6.66 -1.62
CA ALA A 19 -11.15 -6.69 -3.07
C ALA A 19 -11.25 -5.27 -3.67
N ASN A 20 -12.02 -4.39 -3.03
CA ASN A 20 -12.16 -3.00 -3.47
C ASN A 20 -10.83 -2.24 -3.37
N SER A 21 -10.06 -2.45 -2.30
CA SER A 21 -8.71 -1.86 -2.15
C SER A 21 -7.76 -2.35 -3.23
N ALA A 22 -7.76 -3.65 -3.55
CA ALA A 22 -6.94 -4.20 -4.62
C ALA A 22 -7.28 -3.57 -5.98
N LEU A 23 -8.58 -3.44 -6.29
CA LEU A 23 -9.04 -2.80 -7.52
C LEU A 23 -8.64 -1.31 -7.58
N LEU A 24 -8.86 -0.58 -6.49
CA LEU A 24 -8.48 0.83 -6.38
C LEU A 24 -6.98 1.02 -6.62
N TYR A 25 -6.14 0.22 -5.96
CA TYR A 25 -4.70 0.29 -6.13
C TYR A 25 -4.24 -0.17 -7.51
N ALA A 26 -4.92 -1.12 -8.15
CA ALA A 26 -4.66 -1.47 -9.54
C ALA A 26 -4.89 -0.26 -10.47
N VAL A 27 -6.03 0.43 -10.31
CA VAL A 27 -6.33 1.64 -11.08
C VAL A 27 -5.28 2.72 -10.84
N LEU A 28 -4.92 2.99 -9.58
CA LEU A 28 -3.88 3.96 -9.24
C LEU A 28 -2.51 3.57 -9.82
N ALA A 29 -2.15 2.29 -9.81
CA ALA A 29 -0.92 1.80 -10.43
C ALA A 29 -0.92 2.04 -11.94
N MET A 30 -2.02 1.75 -12.63
CA MET A 30 -2.15 1.97 -14.07
C MET A 30 -2.06 3.45 -14.41
N VAL A 31 -2.78 4.31 -13.67
CA VAL A 31 -2.72 5.76 -13.83
C VAL A 31 -1.29 6.27 -13.58
N GLY A 32 -0.63 5.81 -12.51
CA GLY A 32 0.74 6.19 -12.19
C GLY A 32 1.75 5.75 -13.26
N GLY A 33 1.59 4.56 -13.83
CA GLY A 33 2.45 4.05 -14.91
C GLY A 33 2.29 4.84 -16.22
N VAL A 34 1.04 5.11 -16.62
CA VAL A 34 0.76 5.95 -17.79
C VAL A 34 1.24 7.37 -17.57
N PHE A 35 0.98 7.94 -16.39
CA PHE A 35 1.44 9.27 -16.01
C PHE A 35 2.96 9.38 -16.11
N PHE A 36 3.71 8.46 -15.51
CA PHE A 36 5.17 8.44 -15.62
C PHE A 36 5.62 8.46 -17.09
N ARG A 37 5.09 7.54 -17.91
CA ARG A 37 5.54 7.37 -19.30
C ARG A 37 5.22 8.57 -20.19
N GLU A 38 4.00 9.10 -20.09
CA GLU A 38 3.61 10.26 -20.90
C GLU A 38 4.28 11.54 -20.38
N PHE A 39 4.37 11.72 -19.06
CA PHE A 39 4.96 12.92 -18.46
C PHE A 39 6.46 13.06 -18.77
N THR A 40 7.25 11.99 -18.68
CA THR A 40 8.67 12.04 -19.07
C THR A 40 8.83 12.33 -20.56
N LYS A 41 8.02 11.69 -21.40
CA LYS A 41 8.03 11.89 -22.85
C LYS A 41 7.67 13.34 -23.24
N PHE A 42 6.63 13.93 -22.64
CA PHE A 42 6.23 15.31 -22.92
C PHE A 42 7.30 16.33 -22.52
N ASN A 43 8.09 16.04 -21.48
CA ASN A 43 9.16 16.93 -21.01
C ASN A 43 10.54 16.59 -21.62
N GLY A 44 10.63 15.62 -22.55
CA GLY A 44 11.89 15.22 -23.18
C GLY A 44 12.92 14.67 -22.19
N PHE A 45 12.46 14.03 -21.10
CA PHE A 45 13.32 13.54 -20.03
C PHE A 45 13.73 12.07 -20.27
N ASP A 46 15.02 11.82 -20.45
CA ASP A 46 15.61 10.51 -20.78
C ASP A 46 16.38 9.85 -19.61
N GLY A 47 15.82 9.90 -18.40
CA GLY A 47 16.43 9.32 -17.20
C GLY A 47 15.48 8.50 -16.32
N VAL A 48 16.02 7.96 -15.22
CA VAL A 48 15.22 7.31 -14.17
C VAL A 48 14.90 8.31 -13.07
N THR A 49 13.61 8.54 -12.81
CA THR A 49 13.15 9.36 -11.69
C THR A 49 12.44 8.54 -10.64
N THR A 50 12.24 9.14 -9.47
CA THR A 50 11.45 8.54 -8.39
C THR A 50 10.00 8.25 -8.78
N LEU A 51 9.48 8.92 -9.81
CA LEU A 51 8.14 8.72 -10.36
C LEU A 51 7.96 7.33 -10.98
N ALA A 52 9.03 6.73 -11.52
CA ALA A 52 9.00 5.38 -12.10
C ALA A 52 8.59 4.32 -11.07
N PHE A 53 8.90 4.54 -9.78
CA PHE A 53 8.60 3.59 -8.72
C PHE A 53 7.14 3.66 -8.23
N VAL A 54 6.37 4.70 -8.57
CA VAL A 54 4.98 4.84 -8.13
C VAL A 54 4.13 3.68 -8.65
N HIS A 55 4.31 3.33 -9.93
CA HIS A 55 3.61 2.20 -10.55
C HIS A 55 3.89 0.89 -9.82
N THR A 56 5.17 0.57 -9.59
CA THR A 56 5.57 -0.70 -8.98
C THR A 56 5.13 -0.80 -7.52
N HIS A 57 5.17 0.29 -6.75
CA HIS A 57 4.71 0.28 -5.36
C HIS A 57 3.20 0.08 -5.27
N TYR A 58 2.39 0.82 -6.04
CA TYR A 58 0.94 0.59 -6.02
C TYR A 58 0.54 -0.77 -6.60
N PHE A 59 1.27 -1.26 -7.60
CA PHE A 59 0.98 -2.58 -8.16
C PHE A 59 1.31 -3.71 -7.17
N ALA A 60 2.52 -3.73 -6.61
CA ALA A 60 2.97 -4.81 -5.73
C ALA A 60 2.40 -4.69 -4.32
N LEU A 61 2.56 -3.53 -3.68
CA LEU A 61 2.13 -3.30 -2.29
C LEU A 61 0.64 -2.93 -2.20
N GLY A 62 0.06 -2.39 -3.26
CA GLY A 62 -1.38 -2.09 -3.30
C GLY A 62 -2.20 -3.25 -3.86
N MET A 63 -2.07 -3.61 -5.13
CA MET A 63 -2.93 -4.65 -5.71
C MET A 63 -2.57 -6.05 -5.22
N ILE A 64 -1.33 -6.50 -5.43
CA ILE A 64 -0.93 -7.89 -5.13
C ILE A 64 -1.06 -8.19 -3.65
N MET A 65 -0.59 -7.29 -2.78
CA MET A 65 -0.67 -7.49 -1.34
C MET A 65 -2.12 -7.58 -0.82
N PHE A 66 -3.05 -6.78 -1.35
CA PHE A 66 -4.45 -6.85 -0.92
C PHE A 66 -5.18 -8.08 -1.47
N LEU A 67 -4.82 -8.57 -2.67
CA LEU A 67 -5.27 -9.89 -3.13
C LEU A 67 -4.74 -11.00 -2.22
N LEU A 68 -3.48 -10.90 -1.76
CA LEU A 68 -2.94 -11.84 -0.78
C LEU A 68 -3.68 -11.77 0.55
N PHE A 69 -3.99 -10.57 1.06
CA PHE A 69 -4.80 -10.41 2.27
C PHE A 69 -6.20 -10.99 2.12
N LEU A 70 -6.82 -10.85 0.94
CA LEU A 70 -8.11 -11.47 0.64
C LEU A 70 -8.04 -13.01 0.74
N VAL A 71 -7.01 -13.63 0.16
CA VAL A 71 -6.81 -15.08 0.22
C VAL A 71 -6.48 -15.56 1.63
N LEU A 72 -5.61 -14.84 2.35
CA LEU A 72 -5.27 -15.15 3.74
C LEU A 72 -6.47 -15.02 4.66
N GLU A 73 -7.32 -14.02 4.45
CA GLU A 73 -8.55 -13.86 5.23
C GLU A 73 -9.50 -15.03 4.99
N LYS A 74 -9.71 -15.40 3.72
CA LYS A 74 -10.60 -16.51 3.35
C LYS A 74 -10.11 -17.87 3.87
N THR A 75 -8.80 -18.08 3.99
CA THR A 75 -8.23 -19.37 4.39
C THR A 75 -7.96 -19.46 5.89
N LEU A 76 -7.42 -18.41 6.51
CA LEU A 76 -6.91 -18.43 7.88
C LEU A 76 -7.69 -17.51 8.83
N HIS A 77 -8.66 -16.72 8.35
CA HIS A 77 -9.41 -15.73 9.15
C HIS A 77 -8.45 -14.85 9.98
N ILE A 78 -7.49 -14.23 9.29
CA ILE A 78 -6.40 -13.48 9.92
C ILE A 78 -6.87 -12.21 10.62
N ALA A 79 -8.06 -11.71 10.28
CA ALA A 79 -8.57 -10.46 10.80
C ALA A 79 -8.84 -10.52 12.31
N ASP A 80 -8.10 -9.70 13.03
CA ASP A 80 -8.40 -9.32 14.39
C ASP A 80 -8.34 -7.78 14.53
N ARG A 81 -8.64 -7.28 15.73
CA ARG A 81 -8.61 -5.82 16.00
C ARG A 81 -7.21 -5.20 15.85
N SER A 82 -6.14 -5.99 15.97
CA SER A 82 -4.76 -5.54 15.80
C SER A 82 -4.35 -5.51 14.32
N VAL A 83 -4.68 -6.57 13.57
CA VAL A 83 -4.44 -6.69 12.13
C VAL A 83 -5.24 -5.65 11.37
N SER A 84 -6.51 -5.45 11.72
CA SER A 84 -7.34 -4.42 11.07
C SER A 84 -6.77 -3.02 11.27
N ARG A 85 -6.26 -2.70 12.47
CA ARG A 85 -5.55 -1.43 12.72
C ARG A 85 -4.24 -1.33 11.94
N ALA A 86 -3.49 -2.42 11.86
CA ALA A 86 -2.25 -2.47 11.08
C ALA A 86 -2.52 -2.30 9.57
N VAL A 87 -3.62 -2.84 9.02
CA VAL A 87 -4.00 -2.62 7.61
C VAL A 87 -4.38 -1.16 7.34
N VAL A 88 -5.03 -0.47 8.30
CA VAL A 88 -5.27 0.97 8.16
C VAL A 88 -3.95 1.76 8.14
N ALA A 89 -3.03 1.44 9.06
CA ALA A 89 -1.70 2.05 9.06
C ALA A 89 -0.92 1.73 7.78
N TYR A 90 -1.09 0.53 7.22
CA TYR A 90 -0.51 0.11 5.94
C TYR A 90 -1.00 0.97 4.78
N HIS A 91 -2.31 1.22 4.69
CA HIS A 91 -2.88 2.12 3.69
C HIS A 91 -2.28 3.53 3.80
N VAL A 92 -2.15 4.06 5.01
CA VAL A 92 -1.57 5.39 5.24
C VAL A 92 -0.10 5.41 4.81
N GLY A 93 0.70 4.45 5.27
CA GLY A 93 2.13 4.35 4.92
C GLY A 93 2.35 4.24 3.41
N LEU A 94 1.57 3.40 2.73
CA LEU A 94 1.68 3.20 1.28
C LEU A 94 1.36 4.48 0.50
N ASN A 95 0.26 5.16 0.85
CA ASN A 95 -0.13 6.39 0.16
C ASN A 95 0.84 7.54 0.45
N VAL A 96 1.36 7.67 1.69
CA VAL A 96 2.38 8.67 2.02
C VAL A 96 3.65 8.43 1.21
N THR A 97 4.15 7.20 1.18
CA THR A 97 5.35 6.85 0.39
C THR A 97 5.14 7.14 -1.09
N ALA A 98 4.01 6.71 -1.67
CA ALA A 98 3.71 6.95 -3.08
C ALA A 98 3.53 8.43 -3.41
N LEU A 99 2.89 9.20 -2.54
CA LEU A 99 2.74 10.65 -2.71
C LEU A 99 4.11 11.33 -2.70
N MET A 100 5.01 10.96 -1.78
CA MET A 100 6.35 11.53 -1.73
C MET A 100 7.20 11.18 -2.95
N LEU A 101 7.03 9.98 -3.53
CA LEU A 101 7.64 9.62 -4.82
C LEU A 101 7.16 10.54 -5.95
N VAL A 102 5.86 10.90 -5.98
CA VAL A 102 5.34 11.85 -6.96
C VAL A 102 5.88 13.26 -6.71
N VAL A 103 5.82 13.74 -5.47
CA VAL A 103 6.29 15.08 -5.07
C VAL A 103 7.78 15.27 -5.37
N ARG A 104 8.59 14.22 -5.24
CA ARG A 104 10.01 14.25 -5.63
C ARG A 104 10.21 14.05 -7.13
N GLY A 105 9.43 13.17 -7.75
CA GLY A 105 9.60 12.77 -9.13
C GLY A 105 9.18 13.84 -10.14
N VAL A 106 8.17 14.64 -9.83
CA VAL A 106 7.70 15.72 -10.73
C VAL A 106 8.77 16.82 -10.90
N PRO A 107 9.32 17.42 -9.83
CA PRO A 107 10.43 18.38 -9.95
C PRO A 107 11.65 17.81 -10.68
N GLN A 108 11.97 16.53 -10.48
CA GLN A 108 13.07 15.85 -11.17
C GLN A 108 12.89 15.83 -12.68
N VAL A 109 11.69 15.54 -13.18
CA VAL A 109 11.39 15.54 -14.62
C VAL A 109 11.36 16.95 -15.19
N LEU A 110 10.90 17.94 -14.41
CA LEU A 110 10.84 19.34 -14.81
C LEU A 110 12.20 20.06 -14.75
N GLY A 111 13.26 19.41 -14.25
CA GLY A 111 14.57 20.02 -14.05
C GLY A 111 14.56 21.12 -12.98
N ILE A 112 13.61 21.09 -12.04
CA ILE A 112 13.50 22.07 -10.96
C ILE A 112 14.37 21.62 -9.79
N ASP A 113 15.40 22.41 -9.49
CA ASP A 113 16.22 22.19 -8.30
C ASP A 113 15.43 22.51 -7.03
N LEU A 114 15.23 21.49 -6.21
CA LEU A 114 14.61 21.63 -4.91
C LEU A 114 15.58 22.32 -3.94
N ALA A 115 15.10 23.35 -3.23
CA ALA A 115 15.86 23.94 -2.14
C ALA A 115 16.22 22.87 -1.10
N ARG A 116 17.43 22.95 -0.51
CA ARG A 116 17.96 21.93 0.43
C ARG A 116 16.98 21.58 1.56
N GLY A 117 16.28 22.57 2.11
CA GLY A 117 15.28 22.36 3.15
C GLY A 117 14.05 21.57 2.66
N MET A 118 13.63 21.78 1.41
CA MET A 118 12.49 21.09 0.81
C MET A 118 12.85 19.65 0.44
N ASP A 119 14.03 19.40 -0.14
CA ASP A 119 14.51 18.03 -0.42
C ASP A 119 14.66 17.23 0.89
N ALA A 120 15.20 17.84 1.95
CA ALA A 120 15.30 17.22 3.27
C ALA A 120 13.92 16.90 3.88
N ALA A 121 12.95 17.82 3.77
CA ALA A 121 11.60 17.60 4.26
C ALA A 121 10.89 16.46 3.50
N ILE A 122 10.99 16.43 2.16
CA ILE A 122 10.43 15.36 1.33
C ILE A 122 11.05 14.01 1.70
N SER A 123 12.38 13.96 1.85
CA SER A 123 13.08 12.75 2.26
C SER A 123 12.66 12.29 3.67
N GLY A 124 12.47 13.23 4.60
CA GLY A 124 11.99 12.94 5.96
C GLY A 124 10.59 12.33 5.97
N ILE A 125 9.64 12.93 5.25
CA ILE A 125 8.26 12.42 5.16
C ILE A 125 8.22 11.07 4.43
N ALA A 126 9.02 10.91 3.36
CA ALA A 126 9.14 9.62 2.66
C ALA A 126 9.70 8.52 3.59
N GLY A 127 10.65 8.86 4.46
CA GLY A 127 11.18 7.96 5.48
C GLY A 127 10.13 7.58 6.53
N LEU A 128 9.33 8.53 7.01
CA LEU A 128 8.22 8.25 7.92
C LEU A 128 7.18 7.32 7.29
N GLY A 129 6.82 7.56 6.01
CA GLY A 129 5.95 6.66 5.25
C GLY A 129 6.48 5.22 5.21
N HIS A 130 7.78 5.05 4.95
CA HIS A 130 8.44 3.75 4.97
C HIS A 130 8.43 3.08 6.35
N ILE A 131 8.69 3.83 7.42
CA ILE A 131 8.67 3.30 8.79
C ILE A 131 7.26 2.81 9.13
N VAL A 132 6.23 3.61 8.87
CA VAL A 132 4.84 3.23 9.10
C VAL A 132 4.46 2.00 8.29
N LEU A 133 4.84 1.94 7.01
CA LEU A 133 4.59 0.79 6.14
C LEU A 133 5.27 -0.47 6.67
N GLY A 134 6.56 -0.37 7.04
CA GLY A 134 7.34 -1.48 7.57
C GLY A 134 6.78 -2.03 8.88
N VAL A 135 6.48 -1.16 9.85
CA VAL A 135 5.87 -1.55 11.12
C VAL A 135 4.51 -2.22 10.87
N SER A 136 3.70 -1.69 9.96
CA SER A 136 2.40 -2.26 9.62
C SER A 136 2.51 -3.67 9.04
N ILE A 137 3.47 -3.90 8.13
CA ILE A 137 3.74 -5.24 7.57
C ILE A 137 4.11 -6.21 8.68
N VAL A 138 5.02 -5.83 9.58
CA VAL A 138 5.44 -6.70 10.70
C VAL A 138 4.25 -7.08 11.58
N LEU A 139 3.40 -6.12 11.94
CA LEU A 139 2.21 -6.39 12.75
C LEU A 139 1.21 -7.31 12.05
N ILE A 140 1.02 -7.16 10.73
CA ILE A 140 0.17 -8.05 9.93
C ILE A 140 0.75 -9.46 9.91
N LEU A 141 2.06 -9.63 9.69
CA LEU A 141 2.73 -10.94 9.70
C LEU A 141 2.65 -11.62 11.07
N LEU A 142 2.74 -10.87 12.17
CA LEU A 142 2.48 -11.40 13.51
C LEU A 142 1.03 -11.86 13.69
N GLY A 143 0.07 -11.18 13.05
CA GLY A 143 -1.31 -11.63 12.93
C GLY A 143 -1.44 -12.97 12.19
N VAL A 144 -0.78 -13.10 11.03
CA VAL A 144 -0.74 -14.33 10.24
C VAL A 144 -0.14 -15.48 11.07
N LYS A 145 0.99 -15.27 11.74
CA LYS A 145 1.62 -16.29 12.61
C LYS A 145 0.66 -16.78 13.70
N ARG A 146 -0.10 -15.86 14.32
CA ARG A 146 -1.13 -16.21 15.32
C ARG A 146 -2.32 -16.94 14.72
N ALA A 147 -2.69 -16.67 13.47
CA ALA A 147 -3.76 -17.37 12.77
C ALA A 147 -3.36 -18.81 12.42
N VAL A 148 -2.14 -19.00 11.90
CA VAL A 148 -1.58 -20.33 11.61
C VAL A 148 -1.52 -21.19 12.88
N ALA A 149 -0.98 -20.66 13.98
CA ALA A 149 -0.92 -21.39 15.25
C ALA A 149 -2.30 -21.76 15.85
N ARG A 150 -3.37 -21.05 15.46
CA ARG A 150 -4.76 -21.39 15.82
C ARG A 150 -5.33 -22.47 14.90
N ALA A 151 -4.95 -22.47 13.62
CA ALA A 151 -5.36 -23.46 12.65
C ALA A 151 -4.73 -24.84 12.92
N GLU A 152 -3.45 -24.89 13.36
CA GLU A 152 -2.79 -26.15 13.74
C GLU A 152 -3.41 -26.84 14.97
N LYS A 153 -4.13 -26.09 15.81
CA LYS A 153 -4.78 -26.60 17.03
C LYS A 153 -6.22 -27.07 16.81
N ARG A 154 -6.75 -26.95 15.58
CA ARG A 154 -8.08 -27.43 15.19
C ARG A 154 -8.00 -28.81 14.57
#